data_AF-A0A9D2N285-F1
#
_entry.id   AF-A0A9D2N285-F1
#
_cell.length_a   1.000
_cell.length_b   1.000
_cell.length_c   1.000
_cell.angle_alpha   90.00
_cell.angle_beta   90.00
_cell.angle_gamma   90.00
#
_symmetry.space_group_name_H-M   'P 1'
#
loop_
_entity.id
_entity.type
_entity.pdbx_description
1 polymer ?
#
loop_
_entity_poly.entity_id
_entity_poly.type
_entity_poly.pdbx_seq_one_letter_code
_entity_poly.pdbx_strand_id
1 'polypeptide(L)'
;MKKKVFLGILLIFLIALVPLFALKDAKFGGSDDAGSQVVEEVDSSYEPWATPILERLIGGELPGEVESLFFCIQTGIGVGIIAFIMGRFVERRKWMKHEEQ
;
A
#
# COMPACT_ATOMS: atom_id res chain seq x y z
N MET A 1 4.19 16.06 22.64
CA MET A 1 3.86 14.90 21.78
C MET A 1 2.82 15.23 20.70
N LYS A 2 1.62 15.73 21.05
CA LYS A 2 0.56 16.06 20.07
C LYS A 2 1.00 16.95 18.90
N LYS A 3 1.80 17.99 19.16
CA LYS A 3 2.35 18.88 18.11
C LYS A 3 3.28 18.16 17.11
N LYS A 4 4.11 17.22 17.58
CA LYS A 4 5.01 16.43 16.71
C LYS A 4 4.23 15.42 15.87
N VAL A 5 3.19 14.80 16.45
CA VAL A 5 2.30 13.88 15.72
C VAL A 5 1.55 14.63 14.61
N PHE A 6 0.98 15.80 14.93
CA PHE A 6 0.29 16.63 13.94
C PHE A 6 1.24 17.07 12.81
N LEU A 7 2.45 17.51 13.15
CA LEU A 7 3.48 17.87 12.17
C LEU A 7 3.88 16.68 11.29
N GLY A 8 3.99 15.48 11.86
CA GLY A 8 4.28 14.25 11.11
C GLY A 8 3.17 13.88 10.13
N ILE A 9 1.90 13.96 10.56
CA ILE A 9 0.75 13.71 9.67
C ILE A 9 0.72 14.74 8.53
N LEU A 10 0.94 16.02 8.83
CA LEU A 10 1.00 17.07 7.82
C LEU A 10 2.12 16.81 6.80
N LEU A 11 3.31 16.39 7.27
CA LEU A 11 4.43 16.07 6.39
C LEU A 11 4.13 14.90 5.46
N ILE A 12 3.53 13.82 5.98
CA ILE A 12 3.10 12.67 5.16
C ILE A 12 2.10 13.12 4.09
N PHE A 13 1.13 13.95 4.48
CA PHE A 13 0.15 14.51 3.54
C PHE A 13 0.80 15.35 2.44
N LEU A 14 1.79 16.19 2.80
CA LEU A 14 2.52 17.00 1.82
C LEU A 14 3.34 16.13 0.87
N ILE A 15 4.03 15.10 1.37
CA ILE A 15 4.80 14.17 0.53
C ILE A 15 3.89 13.43 -0.46
N ALA A 16 2.68 13.07 -0.04
CA ALA A 16 1.71 12.40 -0.92
C ALA A 16 1.07 13.34 -1.94
N LEU A 17 0.68 14.56 -1.55
CA LEU A 17 -0.10 15.46 -2.41
C LEU A 17 0.74 16.38 -3.30
N VAL A 18 1.88 16.88 -2.82
CA VAL A 18 2.69 17.85 -3.58
C VAL A 18 3.12 17.31 -4.95
N PRO A 19 3.61 16.05 -5.09
CA PRO A 19 3.99 15.49 -6.38
C PRO A 19 2.83 15.46 -7.38
N LEU A 20 1.59 15.22 -6.92
CA LEU A 20 0.40 15.15 -7.76
C LEU A 20 0.12 16.45 -8.53
N PHE A 21 0.47 17.60 -7.94
CA PHE A 21 0.27 18.91 -8.56
C PHE A 21 1.53 19.47 -9.22
N ALA A 22 2.71 19.10 -8.71
CA ALA A 22 3.99 19.55 -9.23
C ALA A 22 4.43 18.78 -10.49
N LEU A 23 4.04 17.51 -10.63
CA LEU A 23 4.44 16.61 -11.71
C LEU A 23 3.22 16.22 -12.58
N LYS A 24 2.66 17.21 -13.30
CA LYS A 24 1.41 17.05 -14.05
C LYS A 24 1.45 16.03 -15.18
N ASP A 25 2.63 15.78 -15.75
CA ASP A 25 2.84 14.83 -16.84
C ASP A 25 3.52 13.53 -16.39
N ALA A 26 3.69 13.34 -15.07
CA ALA A 26 4.25 12.09 -14.57
C ALA A 26 3.26 10.96 -14.72
N LYS A 27 3.72 9.84 -15.30
CA LYS A 27 3.00 8.58 -15.28
C LYS A 27 3.15 8.00 -13.88
N PHE A 28 2.14 8.21 -13.03
CA PHE A 28 2.03 7.56 -11.73
C PHE A 28 1.67 6.07 -11.94
N GLY A 29 2.65 5.29 -12.39
CA GLY A 29 2.56 3.84 -12.52
C GLY A 29 2.96 3.12 -11.23
N GLY A 30 2.70 1.82 -11.18
CA GLY A 30 3.14 0.97 -10.07
C GLY A 30 4.66 0.83 -10.02
N SER A 31 5.19 0.40 -8.87
CA SER A 31 6.61 0.00 -8.77
C SER A 31 6.93 -1.15 -9.73
N ASP A 32 5.96 -2.02 -9.94
CA ASP A 32 6.13 -3.27 -10.66
C ASP A 32 6.20 -2.99 -12.18
N ASP A 33 5.44 -2.01 -12.67
CA ASP A 33 5.54 -1.49 -14.05
C ASP A 33 6.97 -0.98 -14.35
N ALA A 34 7.52 -0.19 -13.43
CA ALA A 34 8.87 0.37 -13.58
C ALA A 34 9.94 -0.73 -13.54
N GLY A 35 9.75 -1.75 -12.70
CA GLY A 35 10.63 -2.91 -12.65
C GLY A 35 10.64 -3.70 -13.95
N SER A 36 9.47 -3.97 -14.53
CA SER A 36 9.36 -4.74 -15.78
C SER A 36 10.05 -4.07 -16.95
N GLN A 37 9.93 -2.74 -17.08
CA GLN A 37 10.60 -1.96 -18.13
C GLN A 37 12.13 -2.05 -18.04
N VAL A 38 12.67 -1.94 -16.83
CA VAL A 38 14.13 -2.02 -16.62
C VAL A 38 14.65 -3.43 -16.94
N VAL A 39 13.89 -4.47 -16.63
CA VAL A 39 14.28 -5.85 -16.94
C VAL A 39 14.32 -6.07 -18.46
N GLU A 40 13.32 -5.59 -19.20
CA GLU A 40 13.31 -5.65 -20.68
C GLU A 40 14.46 -4.86 -21.31
N GLU A 41 14.85 -3.73 -20.73
CA GLU A 41 16.00 -2.93 -21.20
C GLU A 41 17.35 -3.63 -20.99
N VAL A 42 17.50 -4.37 -19.87
CA VAL A 42 18.76 -5.05 -19.50
C VAL A 42 18.90 -6.38 -20.23
N ASP A 43 17.83 -7.16 -20.33
CA ASP A 43 17.80 -8.45 -21.02
C ASP A 43 16.46 -8.66 -21.73
N SER A 44 16.45 -8.37 -23.03
CA SER A 44 15.26 -8.53 -23.88
C SER A 44 14.89 -9.99 -24.14
N SER A 45 15.72 -10.95 -23.73
CA SER A 45 15.44 -12.39 -23.81
C SER A 45 14.92 -12.98 -22.50
N TYR A 46 14.73 -12.15 -21.48
CA TYR A 46 14.23 -12.59 -20.18
C TYR A 46 12.76 -13.04 -20.26
N GLU A 47 12.51 -14.27 -19.83
CA GLU A 47 11.15 -14.79 -19.60
C GLU A 47 10.77 -14.72 -18.11
N PRO A 48 9.55 -14.25 -17.77
CA PRO A 48 9.06 -14.28 -16.39
C PRO A 48 9.04 -15.71 -15.81
N TRP A 49 9.75 -15.91 -14.70
CA TRP A 49 9.80 -17.21 -14.01
C TRP A 49 8.49 -17.58 -13.31
N ALA A 50 7.56 -16.63 -13.15
CA ALA A 50 6.23 -16.85 -12.59
C ALA A 50 5.22 -15.91 -13.26
N THR A 51 4.01 -16.42 -13.45
CA THR A 51 2.86 -15.65 -13.93
C THR A 51 1.82 -15.59 -12.81
N PRO A 52 1.24 -14.41 -12.51
CA PRO A 52 0.18 -14.28 -11.53
C PRO A 52 -0.97 -15.27 -11.78
N ILE A 53 -1.52 -15.86 -10.71
CA ILE A 53 -2.56 -16.89 -10.81
C ILE A 53 -3.80 -16.34 -11.52
N LEU A 54 -4.17 -15.09 -11.26
CA LEU A 54 -5.31 -14.44 -11.88
C LEU A 54 -5.13 -14.28 -13.39
N GLU A 55 -3.95 -13.85 -13.85
CA GLU A 55 -3.65 -13.72 -15.28
C GLU A 55 -3.69 -15.08 -15.99
N ARG A 56 -3.18 -16.14 -15.34
CA ARG A 56 -3.30 -17.51 -15.86
C ARG A 56 -4.75 -17.97 -16.00
N LEU A 57 -5.62 -17.60 -15.07
CA LEU A 57 -7.03 -17.98 -15.07
C LEU A 57 -7.84 -17.22 -16.11
N ILE A 58 -7.51 -15.94 -16.33
CA ILE A 58 -8.28 -15.03 -17.20
C ILE A 58 -7.72 -15.06 -18.63
N GLY A 59 -6.50 -15.55 -18.83
CA GLY A 59 -5.85 -15.71 -20.14
C GLY A 59 -5.25 -14.42 -20.70
N GLY A 60 -4.96 -13.45 -19.83
CA GLY A 60 -4.40 -12.14 -20.19
C GLY A 60 -4.11 -11.29 -18.95
N GLU A 61 -3.50 -10.12 -19.17
CA GLU A 61 -3.15 -9.18 -18.10
C GLU A 61 -4.39 -8.59 -17.43
N LEU A 62 -4.30 -8.38 -16.12
CA LEU A 62 -5.37 -7.72 -15.37
C LEU A 62 -5.43 -6.24 -15.77
N PRO A 63 -6.62 -5.66 -15.97
CA PRO A 63 -6.72 -4.21 -16.10
C PRO A 63 -6.18 -3.54 -14.82
N GLY A 64 -5.29 -2.56 -14.96
CA GLY A 64 -4.64 -1.91 -13.81
C GLY A 64 -5.60 -1.29 -12.79
N GLU A 65 -6.81 -0.90 -13.22
CA GLU A 65 -7.88 -0.44 -12.32
C GLU A 65 -8.38 -1.56 -11.39
N VAL A 66 -8.49 -2.78 -11.92
CA VAL A 66 -8.92 -3.98 -11.17
C VAL A 66 -7.80 -4.44 -10.22
N GLU A 67 -6.54 -4.39 -10.66
CA GLU A 67 -5.39 -4.67 -9.81
C GLU A 67 -5.34 -3.70 -8.62
N SER A 68 -5.46 -2.41 -8.89
CA SER A 68 -5.51 -1.36 -7.85
C SER A 68 -6.68 -1.56 -6.88
N LEU A 69 -7.84 -2.01 -7.36
CA LEU A 69 -8.99 -2.35 -6.52
C LEU A 69 -8.66 -3.49 -5.54
N PHE A 70 -8.04 -4.57 -6.02
CA PHE A 70 -7.65 -5.69 -5.17
C PHE A 70 -6.62 -5.26 -4.12
N PHE A 71 -5.64 -4.42 -4.48
CA PHE A 71 -4.70 -3.81 -3.53
C PHE A 71 -5.40 -2.96 -2.48
N CYS A 72 -6.39 -2.15 -2.88
CA CYS A 72 -7.18 -1.33 -1.96
C CYS A 72 -7.97 -2.20 -0.97
N ILE A 73 -8.58 -3.29 -1.42
CA ILE A 73 -9.31 -4.23 -0.55
C ILE A 73 -8.36 -4.90 0.43
N GLN A 74 -7.20 -5.41 -0.04
CA GLN A 74 -6.18 -6.00 0.83
C GLN A 74 -5.68 -4.99 1.88
N THR A 75 -5.44 -3.75 1.47
CA THR A 75 -5.05 -2.66 2.36
C THR A 75 -6.12 -2.40 3.41
N GLY A 76 -7.40 -2.30 3.01
CA GLY A 76 -8.52 -2.10 3.93
C GLY A 76 -8.64 -3.21 4.97
N ILE A 77 -8.52 -4.48 4.54
CA ILE A 77 -8.53 -5.64 5.44
C ILE A 77 -7.32 -5.59 6.39
N GLY A 78 -6.12 -5.35 5.88
CA GLY A 78 -4.89 -5.29 6.68
C GLY A 78 -4.94 -4.19 7.74
N VAL A 79 -5.36 -2.98 7.36
CA VAL A 79 -5.56 -1.86 8.28
C VAL A 79 -6.62 -2.19 9.33
N GLY A 80 -7.72 -2.83 8.93
CA GLY A 80 -8.78 -3.26 9.85
C GLY A 80 -8.27 -4.22 10.94
N ILE A 81 -7.48 -5.23 10.55
CA ILE A 81 -6.87 -6.19 11.47
C ILE A 81 -5.91 -5.47 12.44
N ILE A 82 -5.03 -4.62 11.92
CA ILE A 82 -4.05 -3.88 12.76
C ILE A 82 -4.78 -2.98 13.75
N ALA A 83 -5.78 -2.22 13.29
CA ALA A 83 -6.56 -1.32 14.13
C ALA A 83 -7.31 -2.10 15.23
N PHE A 84 -7.88 -3.27 14.91
CA PHE A 84 -8.53 -4.13 15.89
C PHE A 84 -7.56 -4.60 16.98
N ILE A 85 -6.38 -5.11 16.59
CA ILE A 85 -5.35 -5.57 17.54
C ILE A 85 -4.87 -4.42 18.43
N MET A 86 -4.57 -3.26 17.84
CA MET A 86 -4.19 -2.06 18.60
C MET A 86 -5.29 -1.63 19.57
N GLY A 87 -6.55 -1.68 19.15
CA GLY A 87 -7.72 -1.42 19.99
C GLY A 87 -7.78 -2.36 21.19
N ARG A 88 -7.63 -3.67 20.97
CA ARG A 88 -7.59 -4.67 22.05
C ARG A 88 -6.45 -4.45 23.04
N PHE A 89 -5.27 -4.03 22.59
CA PHE A 89 -4.17 -3.71 23.50
C PHE A 89 -4.46 -2.48 24.37
N VAL A 90 -5.11 -1.46 23.81
CA VAL A 90 -5.54 -0.29 24.59
C VAL A 90 -6.60 -0.68 25.61
N GLU A 91 -7.58 -1.50 25.25
CA GLU A 91 -8.62 -2.02 26.14
C GLU A 91 -8.03 -2.84 27.30
N ARG A 92 -7.16 -3.81 27.01
CA ARG A 92 -6.48 -4.63 28.05
C ARG A 92 -5.76 -3.76 29.08
N ARG A 93 -5.11 -2.67 28.66
CA ARG A 93 -4.46 -1.74 29.60
C ARG A 93 -5.43 -0.97 30.49
N LYS A 94 -6.68 -0.77 30.06
CA LYS A 94 -7.71 -0.14 30.91
C LYS A 94 -8.22 -1.10 31.99
N TRP A 95 -8.41 -2.37 31.65
CA TRP A 95 -8.92 -3.37 32.59
C TRP A 95 -7.92 -3.73 33.69
N MET A 96 -6.63 -3.89 33.34
CA MET A 96 -5.59 -4.17 34.35
C MET A 96 -5.43 -3.03 35.38
N LYS A 97 -5.69 -1.78 35.00
CA LYS A 97 -5.69 -0.65 35.94
C LYS A 97 -6.90 -0.60 36.87
N HIS A 98 -7.99 -1.24 36.48
CA HIS A 98 -9.22 -1.32 37.28
C HIS A 98 -9.16 -2.44 38.33
N GLU A 99 -8.37 -3.49 38.09
CA GLU A 99 -8.14 -4.56 39.07
C GLU A 99 -7.10 -4.20 40.14
N GLU A 100 -6.24 -3.21 39.90
CA GLU A 100 -5.26 -2.70 40.86
C GLU A 100 -5.82 -1.61 41.81
N GLN A 101 -7.10 -1.23 41.67
CA GLN A 101 -7.82 -0.28 42.54
C GLN A 101 -8.82 -1.00 43.44
#